data_AF-A0A1E7FHR2-F1
#
_entry.id   AF-A0A1E7FHR2-F1
#
_cell.length_a   1.000
_cell.length_b   1.000
_cell.length_c   1.000
_cell.angle_alpha   90.00
_cell.angle_beta   90.00
_cell.angle_gamma   90.00
#
_symmetry.space_group_name_H-M   'P 1'
#
loop_
_entity.id
_entity.type
_entity.pdbx_description
1 polymer ?
#
loop_
_entity_poly.entity_id
_entity_poly.type
_entity_poly.pdbx_seq_one_letter_code
_entity_poly.pdbx_strand_id
1 'polypeptide(L)'
;MKSELDKVPDNAGKEAYQHALEQDAEYVLDEKFLIMFLRAVEFNTKTAAIRFVAFFETKLELFGREKLGRDIRVDDLDEDDINCLESGYAQVLNKRDRAGRAIFMLMPMIRRYKTLQNRMRTIYMVIMFALKDVETQKRGIVAIPYNVGPSHTKDRQAVWKNALLVSVLPIRFTGVHYCYDDEKLRAVFFVAMVVFEKAARIRSRFHLGTDMEVIYTLMTFGIPNEALPVSFSGSLRLENHHDFIRRMRKEDDESKISSSNGNVVVRRIIVPSQFDVLLGRGKPLQKYSGNINYHYVIGGYHDHYEEASKQEKTELAMTIVNKIHSRGGRFLKQDDGGWLEIPNEAARSKVSHTFRNHRIAARTAIKKEAAAYADSIIKDPPSILGGGVPFTPIPAQCSSNDSSSNDSIIHRPDKIFSGNNSNAVGKKRRKVNV
;
A
#
# COMPACT_ATOMS: atom_id res chain seq x y z
N MET A 1 -19.70 9.64 -21.19
CA MET A 1 -19.88 8.16 -21.16
C MET A 1 -21.33 7.80 -21.41
N LYS A 2 -22.29 8.28 -20.60
CA LYS A 2 -23.73 8.02 -20.82
C LYS A 2 -24.18 8.28 -22.26
N SER A 3 -23.84 9.45 -22.82
CA SER A 3 -24.10 9.79 -24.23
C SER A 3 -23.40 8.92 -25.29
N GLU A 4 -22.37 8.15 -24.92
CA GLU A 4 -21.67 7.23 -25.82
C GLU A 4 -22.24 5.81 -25.75
N LEU A 5 -22.95 5.43 -24.67
CA LEU A 5 -23.55 4.10 -24.52
C LEU A 5 -24.63 3.84 -25.58
N ASP A 6 -25.40 4.87 -25.94
CA ASP A 6 -26.41 4.79 -27.01
C ASP A 6 -25.77 4.59 -28.39
N LYS A 7 -24.51 5.00 -28.55
CA LYS A 7 -23.75 4.90 -29.82
C LYS A 7 -22.97 3.60 -29.96
N VAL A 8 -22.92 2.75 -28.94
CA VAL A 8 -22.28 1.43 -29.03
C VAL A 8 -23.10 0.58 -30.00
N PRO A 9 -22.49 0.06 -31.09
CA PRO A 9 -23.19 -0.73 -32.11
C PRO A 9 -23.90 -1.96 -31.54
N ASP A 10 -25.09 -2.30 -32.06
CA ASP A 10 -25.88 -3.44 -31.59
C ASP A 10 -25.19 -4.80 -31.83
N ASN A 11 -24.36 -4.89 -32.88
CA ASN A 11 -23.55 -6.08 -33.18
C ASN A 11 -22.40 -6.31 -32.18
N ALA A 12 -22.19 -5.41 -31.21
CA ALA A 12 -21.20 -5.57 -30.15
C ALA A 12 -21.68 -6.43 -28.97
N GLY A 13 -22.91 -6.96 -29.02
CA GLY A 13 -23.54 -7.67 -27.91
C GLY A 13 -24.00 -6.68 -26.85
N LYS A 14 -25.22 -6.16 -27.02
CA LYS A 14 -25.83 -5.16 -26.12
C LYS A 14 -26.97 -5.74 -25.27
N GLU A 15 -27.30 -7.01 -25.48
CA GLU A 15 -28.43 -7.69 -24.84
C GLU A 15 -28.23 -7.80 -23.33
N ALA A 16 -27.04 -8.21 -22.87
CA ALA A 16 -26.76 -8.31 -21.44
C ALA A 16 -26.79 -6.93 -20.76
N TYR A 17 -26.33 -5.89 -21.45
CA TYR A 17 -26.40 -4.52 -20.95
C TYR A 17 -27.86 -4.03 -20.83
N GLN A 18 -28.69 -4.28 -21.83
CA GLN A 18 -30.12 -3.95 -21.79
C GLN A 18 -30.84 -4.71 -20.67
N HIS A 19 -30.58 -6.01 -20.51
CA HIS A 19 -31.12 -6.78 -19.39
C HIS A 19 -30.65 -6.29 -18.03
N ALA A 20 -29.42 -5.79 -17.92
CA ALA A 20 -28.94 -5.17 -16.70
C ALA A 20 -29.72 -3.89 -16.37
N LEU A 21 -30.00 -3.04 -17.37
CA LEU A 21 -30.80 -1.83 -17.21
C LEU A 21 -32.25 -2.15 -16.81
N GLU A 22 -32.84 -3.19 -17.39
CA GLU A 22 -34.18 -3.68 -17.04
C GLU A 22 -34.25 -4.17 -15.58
N GLN A 23 -33.16 -4.77 -15.09
CA GLN A 23 -33.09 -5.25 -13.70
C GLN A 23 -32.89 -4.12 -12.70
N ASP A 24 -31.91 -3.24 -12.95
CA ASP A 24 -31.60 -2.14 -12.04
C ASP A 24 -30.81 -1.04 -12.78
N ALA A 25 -31.53 -0.06 -13.34
CA ALA A 25 -30.92 1.07 -14.01
C ALA A 25 -30.13 1.99 -13.05
N GLU A 26 -30.48 2.02 -11.75
CA GLU A 26 -29.79 2.85 -10.76
C GLU A 26 -28.39 2.29 -10.49
N TYR A 27 -28.27 0.97 -10.30
CA TYR A 27 -26.99 0.28 -10.21
C TYR A 27 -26.15 0.46 -11.48
N VAL A 28 -26.74 0.18 -12.64
CA VAL A 28 -26.01 0.19 -13.92
C VAL A 28 -25.51 1.59 -14.27
N LEU A 29 -26.28 2.64 -13.96
CA LEU A 29 -25.94 4.02 -14.30
C LEU A 29 -25.34 4.82 -13.14
N ASP A 30 -24.99 4.15 -12.04
CA ASP A 30 -24.30 4.74 -10.89
C ASP A 30 -22.97 5.38 -11.31
N GLU A 31 -22.73 6.60 -10.84
CA GLU A 31 -21.55 7.37 -11.23
C GLU A 31 -20.25 6.76 -10.71
N LYS A 32 -20.27 6.10 -9.54
CA LYS A 32 -19.08 5.47 -8.98
C LYS A 32 -18.74 4.19 -9.75
N PHE A 33 -19.72 3.50 -10.30
CA PHE A 33 -19.50 2.36 -11.17
C PHE A 33 -18.99 2.79 -12.55
N LEU A 34 -19.65 3.77 -13.19
CA LEU A 34 -19.24 4.29 -14.51
C LEU A 34 -17.83 4.92 -14.49
N ILE A 35 -17.47 5.65 -13.42
CA ILE A 35 -16.14 6.29 -13.34
C ILE A 35 -15.00 5.27 -13.24
N MET A 36 -15.26 4.02 -12.82
CA MET A 36 -14.26 2.95 -12.85
C MET A 36 -13.80 2.68 -14.28
N PHE A 37 -14.75 2.58 -15.21
CA PHE A 37 -14.46 2.35 -16.64
C PHE A 37 -13.75 3.55 -17.26
N LEU A 38 -14.18 4.78 -16.94
CA LEU A 38 -13.50 5.98 -17.39
C LEU A 38 -12.04 6.03 -16.92
N ARG A 39 -11.78 5.77 -15.63
CA ARG A 39 -10.41 5.73 -15.10
C ARG A 39 -9.58 4.61 -15.75
N ALA A 40 -10.20 3.48 -16.05
CA ALA A 40 -9.54 2.32 -16.66
C ALA A 40 -8.95 2.63 -18.05
N VAL A 41 -9.57 3.55 -18.81
CA VAL A 41 -9.17 3.93 -20.17
C VAL A 41 -8.83 5.42 -20.31
N GLU A 42 -8.34 6.03 -19.24
CA GLU A 42 -7.84 7.42 -19.24
C GLU A 42 -8.88 8.43 -19.76
N PHE A 43 -10.13 8.24 -19.36
CA PHE A 43 -11.29 9.07 -19.70
C PHE A 43 -11.64 9.10 -21.19
N ASN A 44 -11.16 8.15 -22.00
CA ASN A 44 -11.70 7.94 -23.34
C ASN A 44 -13.14 7.41 -23.24
N THR A 45 -14.11 8.29 -23.45
CA THR A 45 -15.53 8.01 -23.25
C THR A 45 -16.06 6.91 -24.17
N LYS A 46 -15.59 6.86 -25.43
CA LYS A 46 -16.00 5.85 -26.41
C LYS A 46 -15.47 4.46 -26.03
N THR A 47 -14.18 4.36 -25.73
CA THR A 47 -13.57 3.09 -25.29
C THR A 47 -14.18 2.62 -23.98
N ALA A 48 -14.47 3.54 -23.04
CA ALA A 48 -15.12 3.21 -21.78
C ALA A 48 -16.52 2.64 -22.01
N ALA A 49 -17.33 3.24 -22.89
CA ALA A 49 -18.66 2.76 -23.22
C ALA A 49 -18.63 1.35 -23.86
N ILE A 50 -17.72 1.12 -24.82
CA ILE A 50 -17.55 -0.21 -25.45
C ILE A 50 -17.13 -1.25 -24.40
N ARG A 51 -16.15 -0.94 -23.55
CA ARG A 51 -15.70 -1.83 -22.48
C ARG A 51 -16.81 -2.12 -21.47
N PHE A 52 -17.64 -1.13 -21.16
CA PHE A 52 -18.78 -1.24 -20.25
C PHE A 52 -19.87 -2.18 -20.75
N VAL A 53 -20.21 -2.09 -22.05
CA VAL A 53 -21.17 -3.02 -22.65
C VAL A 53 -20.62 -4.45 -22.66
N ALA A 54 -19.37 -4.62 -23.10
CA ALA A 54 -18.71 -5.94 -23.12
C ALA A 54 -18.54 -6.56 -21.71
N PHE A 55 -18.43 -5.73 -20.67
CA PHE A 55 -18.41 -6.18 -19.28
C PHE A 55 -19.69 -6.92 -18.90
N PHE A 56 -20.88 -6.43 -19.30
CA PHE A 56 -22.13 -7.11 -18.98
C PHE A 56 -22.31 -8.42 -19.72
N GLU A 57 -21.85 -8.51 -20.97
CA GLU A 57 -21.83 -9.78 -21.72
C GLU A 57 -20.97 -10.83 -21.00
N THR A 58 -19.78 -10.42 -20.54
CA THR A 58 -18.91 -11.32 -19.74
C THR A 58 -19.52 -11.65 -18.38
N LYS A 59 -20.21 -10.69 -17.75
CA LYS A 59 -20.90 -10.92 -16.47
C LYS A 59 -22.06 -11.91 -16.64
N LEU A 60 -22.80 -11.83 -17.76
CA LEU A 60 -23.86 -12.78 -18.12
C LEU A 60 -23.29 -14.18 -18.31
N GLU A 61 -22.21 -14.33 -19.08
CA GLU A 61 -21.54 -15.63 -19.29
C GLU A 61 -21.10 -16.26 -17.96
N LEU A 62 -20.54 -15.45 -17.05
CA LEU A 62 -20.00 -15.96 -15.79
C LEU A 62 -21.09 -16.26 -14.76
N PHE A 63 -22.10 -15.42 -14.61
CA PHE A 63 -22.99 -15.44 -13.44
C PHE A 63 -24.47 -15.64 -13.77
N GLY A 64 -24.83 -15.66 -15.05
CA GLY A 64 -26.21 -15.79 -15.51
C GLY A 64 -26.99 -14.49 -15.42
N ARG A 65 -28.22 -14.54 -15.95
CA ARG A 65 -29.04 -13.34 -16.17
C ARG A 65 -29.44 -12.64 -14.88
N GLU A 66 -29.78 -13.37 -13.83
CA GLU A 66 -30.35 -12.82 -12.58
C GLU A 66 -29.39 -11.94 -11.76
N LYS A 67 -28.10 -11.91 -12.11
CA LYS A 67 -27.06 -11.23 -11.32
C LYS A 67 -26.47 -10.00 -12.03
N LEU A 68 -27.09 -9.54 -13.12
CA LEU A 68 -26.56 -8.44 -13.92
C LEU A 68 -26.71 -7.08 -13.22
N GLY A 69 -27.87 -6.80 -12.62
CA GLY A 69 -28.20 -5.52 -11.99
C GLY A 69 -27.62 -5.28 -10.58
N ARG A 70 -26.63 -6.05 -10.11
CA ARG A 70 -26.04 -5.87 -8.77
C ARG A 70 -24.60 -6.37 -8.68
N ASP A 71 -23.90 -6.00 -7.61
CA ASP A 71 -22.60 -6.62 -7.31
C ASP A 71 -22.73 -8.13 -7.06
N ILE A 72 -21.73 -8.89 -7.51
CA ILE A 72 -21.60 -10.31 -7.21
C ILE A 72 -21.00 -10.46 -5.82
N ARG A 73 -21.62 -11.30 -5.00
CA ARG A 73 -21.24 -11.59 -3.61
C ARG A 73 -20.56 -12.95 -3.51
N VAL A 74 -19.85 -13.19 -2.41
CA VAL A 74 -19.25 -14.50 -2.12
C VAL A 74 -20.31 -15.60 -2.05
N ASP A 75 -21.51 -15.32 -1.55
CA ASP A 75 -22.61 -16.29 -1.49
C ASP A 75 -23.23 -16.64 -2.86
N ASP A 76 -22.86 -15.92 -3.92
CA ASP A 76 -23.28 -16.24 -5.29
C ASP A 76 -22.43 -17.36 -5.92
N LEU A 77 -21.36 -17.77 -5.25
CA LEU A 77 -20.34 -18.70 -5.72
C LEU A 77 -20.65 -20.13 -5.28
N ASP A 78 -20.40 -21.10 -6.15
CA ASP A 78 -20.51 -22.52 -5.81
C ASP A 78 -19.30 -23.02 -4.98
N GLU A 79 -19.35 -24.27 -4.53
CA GLU A 79 -18.27 -24.85 -3.71
C GLU A 79 -16.90 -24.85 -4.42
N ASP A 80 -16.87 -25.07 -5.73
CA ASP A 80 -15.63 -25.09 -6.52
C ASP A 80 -15.07 -23.68 -6.73
N ASP A 81 -15.95 -22.68 -6.88
CA ASP A 81 -15.61 -21.27 -6.89
C ASP A 81 -14.99 -20.83 -5.56
N ILE A 82 -15.60 -21.24 -4.43
CA ILE A 82 -15.08 -20.96 -3.08
C ILE A 82 -13.72 -21.64 -2.87
N ASN A 83 -13.59 -22.91 -3.24
CA ASN A 83 -12.32 -23.63 -3.19
C ASN A 83 -11.23 -22.92 -4.02
N CYS A 84 -11.59 -22.37 -5.17
CA CYS A 84 -10.66 -21.61 -6.01
C CYS A 84 -10.26 -20.29 -5.36
N LEU A 85 -11.24 -19.54 -4.85
CA LEU A 85 -11.00 -18.28 -4.15
C LEU A 85 -10.08 -18.50 -2.94
N GLU A 86 -10.38 -19.48 -2.08
CA GLU A 86 -9.63 -19.77 -0.84
C GLU A 86 -8.24 -20.35 -1.07
N SER A 87 -8.00 -20.93 -2.24
CA SER A 87 -6.71 -21.51 -2.60
C SER A 87 -5.56 -20.51 -2.71
N GLY A 88 -5.86 -19.22 -2.94
CA GLY A 88 -4.85 -18.21 -3.25
C GLY A 88 -4.44 -18.17 -4.73
N TYR A 89 -5.17 -18.82 -5.63
CA TYR A 89 -4.86 -18.80 -7.06
C TYR A 89 -4.77 -17.37 -7.63
N ALA A 90 -5.70 -16.48 -7.28
CA ALA A 90 -5.68 -15.07 -7.67
C ALA A 90 -5.66 -14.19 -6.42
N GLN A 91 -4.70 -13.27 -6.34
CA GLN A 91 -4.49 -12.46 -5.14
C GLN A 91 -4.27 -10.99 -5.48
N VAL A 92 -4.78 -10.11 -4.63
CA VAL A 92 -4.34 -8.72 -4.54
C VAL A 92 -3.47 -8.60 -3.29
N LEU A 93 -2.21 -8.22 -3.47
CA LEU A 93 -1.26 -8.17 -2.36
C LEU A 93 -1.56 -6.99 -1.42
N ASN A 94 -1.19 -7.15 -0.16
CA ASN A 94 -1.49 -6.20 0.91
C ASN A 94 -0.59 -4.94 0.91
N LYS A 95 0.33 -4.82 -0.05
CA LYS A 95 1.14 -3.63 -0.30
C LYS A 95 1.04 -3.22 -1.75
N ARG A 96 1.28 -1.93 -1.98
CA ARG A 96 1.49 -1.36 -3.31
C ARG A 96 2.96 -1.48 -3.71
N ASP A 97 3.22 -1.40 -5.01
CA ASP A 97 4.58 -1.20 -5.48
C ASP A 97 5.06 0.24 -5.21
N ARG A 98 6.33 0.53 -5.51
CA ARG A 98 6.94 1.86 -5.27
C ARG A 98 6.26 3.01 -6.05
N ALA A 99 5.52 2.70 -7.11
CA ALA A 99 4.75 3.69 -7.88
C ALA A 99 3.31 3.87 -7.36
N GLY A 100 2.94 3.19 -6.25
CA GLY A 100 1.62 3.28 -5.63
C GLY A 100 0.56 2.39 -6.28
N ARG A 101 0.95 1.45 -7.13
CA ARG A 101 0.03 0.57 -7.87
C ARG A 101 -0.30 -0.65 -7.02
N ALA A 102 -1.54 -1.12 -7.09
CA ALA A 102 -1.87 -2.39 -6.48
C ALA A 102 -1.20 -3.53 -7.26
N ILE A 103 -0.84 -4.62 -6.57
CA ILE A 103 -0.18 -5.76 -7.17
C ILE A 103 -1.19 -6.92 -7.22
N PHE A 104 -1.47 -7.39 -8.43
CA PHE A 104 -2.32 -8.55 -8.68
C PHE A 104 -1.45 -9.73 -9.10
N MET A 105 -1.60 -10.87 -8.45
CA MET A 105 -0.76 -12.05 -8.69
C MET A 105 -1.62 -13.26 -9.01
N LEU A 106 -1.21 -14.03 -10.02
CA LEU A 106 -1.78 -15.33 -10.33
C LEU A 106 -0.76 -16.41 -9.98
N MET A 107 -1.17 -17.42 -9.20
CA MET A 107 -0.31 -18.50 -8.70
C MET A 107 -0.86 -19.87 -9.09
N PRO A 108 -0.54 -20.37 -10.30
CA PRO A 108 -1.02 -21.67 -10.78
C PRO A 108 -0.60 -22.88 -9.94
N MET A 109 0.44 -22.74 -9.12
CA MET A 109 0.94 -23.81 -8.25
C MET A 109 0.00 -24.18 -7.11
N ILE A 110 -0.87 -23.25 -6.68
CA ILE A 110 -1.86 -23.45 -5.61
C ILE A 110 -3.29 -23.54 -6.14
N ARG A 111 -3.48 -23.74 -7.45
CA ARG A 111 -4.82 -23.81 -8.04
C ARG A 111 -5.68 -24.91 -7.44
N ARG A 112 -6.94 -24.60 -7.13
CA ARG A 112 -7.98 -25.57 -6.79
C ARG A 112 -9.27 -25.19 -7.51
N TYR A 113 -9.57 -25.81 -8.64
CA TYR A 113 -10.81 -25.58 -9.37
C TYR A 113 -11.09 -26.75 -10.32
N LYS A 114 -12.37 -26.98 -10.66
CA LYS A 114 -12.77 -28.00 -11.63
C LYS A 114 -12.80 -27.48 -13.06
N THR A 115 -13.24 -26.23 -13.26
CA THR A 115 -13.46 -25.66 -14.59
C THR A 115 -12.76 -24.32 -14.80
N LEU A 116 -12.61 -23.92 -16.06
CA LEU A 116 -12.11 -22.58 -16.39
C LEU A 116 -13.07 -21.46 -15.95
N GLN A 117 -14.37 -21.75 -15.85
CA GLN A 117 -15.34 -20.78 -15.34
C GLN A 117 -15.09 -20.47 -13.86
N ASN A 118 -14.78 -21.47 -13.03
CA ASN A 118 -14.51 -21.22 -11.61
C ASN A 118 -13.31 -20.29 -11.41
N ARG A 119 -12.26 -20.54 -12.18
CA ARG A 119 -11.07 -19.69 -12.27
C ARG A 119 -11.40 -18.26 -12.69
N MET A 120 -12.24 -18.09 -13.72
CA MET A 120 -12.61 -16.78 -14.24
C MET A 120 -13.48 -16.00 -13.24
N ARG A 121 -14.45 -16.65 -12.59
CA ARG A 121 -15.24 -16.04 -11.50
C ARG A 121 -14.36 -15.58 -10.35
N THR A 122 -13.37 -16.39 -9.96
CA THR A 122 -12.40 -16.03 -8.91
C THR A 122 -11.60 -14.78 -9.28
N ILE A 123 -11.09 -14.70 -10.52
CA ILE A 123 -10.37 -13.51 -11.01
C ILE A 123 -11.29 -12.28 -11.02
N TYR A 124 -12.52 -12.43 -11.52
CA TYR A 124 -13.53 -11.38 -11.50
C TYR A 124 -13.73 -10.84 -10.08
N MET A 125 -14.01 -11.73 -9.12
CA MET A 125 -14.30 -11.36 -7.72
C MET A 125 -13.15 -10.61 -7.06
N VAL A 126 -11.93 -11.15 -7.16
CA VAL A 126 -10.74 -10.55 -6.55
C VAL A 126 -10.47 -9.16 -7.12
N ILE A 127 -10.58 -8.99 -8.44
CA ILE A 127 -10.33 -7.71 -9.09
C ILE A 127 -11.44 -6.70 -8.78
N MET A 128 -12.71 -7.07 -8.95
CA MET A 128 -13.82 -6.15 -8.71
C MET A 128 -13.82 -5.65 -7.26
N PHE A 129 -13.49 -6.51 -6.30
CA PHE A 129 -13.30 -6.09 -4.92
C PHE A 129 -12.11 -5.13 -4.75
N ALA A 130 -10.96 -5.40 -5.37
CA ALA A 130 -9.81 -4.49 -5.35
C ALA A 130 -10.12 -3.10 -5.93
N LEU A 131 -11.00 -3.05 -6.94
CA LEU A 131 -11.40 -1.81 -7.58
C LEU A 131 -12.40 -0.99 -6.76
N LYS A 132 -12.94 -1.49 -5.64
CA LYS A 132 -13.64 -0.64 -4.66
C LYS A 132 -12.72 0.47 -4.09
N ASP A 133 -11.40 0.25 -4.11
CA ASP A 133 -10.41 1.25 -3.73
C ASP A 133 -10.11 2.24 -4.88
N VAL A 134 -10.48 3.50 -4.68
CA VAL A 134 -10.27 4.59 -5.65
C VAL A 134 -8.78 4.78 -5.98
N GLU A 135 -7.86 4.57 -5.03
CA GLU A 135 -6.43 4.71 -5.31
C GLU A 135 -5.94 3.61 -6.25
N THR A 136 -6.50 2.41 -6.16
CA THR A 136 -6.26 1.31 -7.12
C THR A 136 -6.75 1.68 -8.51
N GLN A 137 -7.94 2.28 -8.63
CA GLN A 137 -8.45 2.75 -9.93
C GLN A 137 -7.54 3.84 -10.54
N LYS A 138 -7.08 4.79 -9.72
CA LYS A 138 -6.27 5.95 -10.15
C LYS A 138 -4.82 5.59 -10.48
N ARG A 139 -4.20 4.70 -9.73
CA ARG A 139 -2.79 4.28 -9.95
C ARG A 139 -2.70 3.11 -10.92
N GLY A 140 -3.74 2.29 -10.98
CA GLY A 140 -3.77 1.07 -11.77
C GLY A 140 -3.14 -0.11 -11.03
N ILE A 141 -3.01 -1.22 -11.77
CA ILE A 141 -2.54 -2.51 -11.26
C ILE A 141 -1.29 -2.95 -12.02
N VAL A 142 -0.37 -3.62 -11.31
CA VAL A 142 0.71 -4.43 -11.90
C VAL A 142 0.33 -5.90 -11.73
N ALA A 143 0.33 -6.64 -12.83
CA ALA A 143 0.03 -8.08 -12.81
C ALA A 143 1.31 -8.91 -12.72
N ILE A 144 1.27 -10.01 -11.96
CA ILE A 144 2.35 -10.98 -11.83
C ILE A 144 1.80 -12.40 -12.06
N PRO A 145 1.77 -12.91 -13.30
CA PRO A 145 1.60 -14.33 -13.55
C PRO A 145 2.84 -15.08 -13.05
N TYR A 146 2.75 -15.73 -11.89
CA TYR A 146 3.87 -16.37 -11.21
C TYR A 146 3.86 -17.88 -11.42
N ASN A 147 4.60 -18.32 -12.44
CA ASN A 147 4.71 -19.71 -12.86
C ASN A 147 6.12 -20.25 -12.53
N VAL A 148 6.55 -20.08 -11.29
CA VAL A 148 7.81 -20.64 -10.79
C VAL A 148 7.45 -21.72 -9.77
N GLY A 149 8.23 -22.80 -9.74
CA GLY A 149 8.07 -23.91 -8.81
C GLY A 149 7.37 -25.13 -9.41
N PRO A 150 6.70 -25.95 -8.59
CA PRO A 150 6.36 -27.33 -8.95
C PRO A 150 5.23 -27.47 -9.98
N SER A 151 4.49 -26.39 -10.28
CA SER A 151 3.34 -26.47 -11.17
C SER A 151 3.07 -25.15 -11.90
N HIS A 152 2.80 -25.28 -13.20
CA HIS A 152 2.65 -24.19 -14.16
C HIS A 152 1.28 -24.19 -14.83
N THR A 153 0.87 -23.07 -15.42
CA THR A 153 -0.20 -23.07 -16.43
C THR A 153 0.41 -23.22 -17.83
N LYS A 154 0.27 -24.41 -18.42
CA LYS A 154 0.62 -24.68 -19.83
C LYS A 154 -0.57 -24.56 -20.79
N ASP A 155 -1.78 -24.40 -20.23
CA ASP A 155 -3.04 -24.29 -20.97
C ASP A 155 -3.18 -22.91 -21.63
N ARG A 156 -2.96 -22.86 -22.95
CA ARG A 156 -3.09 -21.65 -23.77
C ARG A 156 -4.50 -21.10 -23.76
N GLN A 157 -5.52 -21.95 -23.75
CA GLN A 157 -6.92 -21.53 -23.76
C GLN A 157 -7.27 -20.85 -22.42
N ALA A 158 -6.82 -21.41 -21.31
CA ALA A 158 -7.01 -20.81 -19.99
C ALA A 158 -6.33 -19.44 -19.85
N VAL A 159 -5.09 -19.31 -20.35
CA VAL A 159 -4.38 -18.02 -20.34
C VAL A 159 -5.09 -17.02 -21.24
N TRP A 160 -5.54 -17.42 -22.43
CA TRP A 160 -6.30 -16.57 -23.34
C TRP A 160 -7.63 -16.09 -22.74
N LYS A 161 -8.43 -16.99 -22.16
CA LYS A 161 -9.69 -16.63 -21.51
C LYS A 161 -9.50 -15.67 -20.32
N ASN A 162 -8.45 -15.87 -19.51
CA ASN A 162 -8.09 -14.88 -18.49
C ASN A 162 -7.79 -13.51 -19.10
N ALA A 163 -7.02 -13.48 -20.19
CA ALA A 163 -6.62 -12.24 -20.84
C ALA A 163 -7.85 -11.49 -21.41
N LEU A 164 -8.82 -12.22 -21.99
CA LEU A 164 -10.09 -11.67 -22.44
C LEU A 164 -10.90 -11.08 -21.27
N LEU A 165 -11.08 -11.86 -20.19
CA LEU A 165 -11.79 -11.38 -18.98
C LEU A 165 -11.20 -10.06 -18.48
N VAL A 166 -9.88 -10.00 -18.26
CA VAL A 166 -9.28 -8.80 -17.68
C VAL A 166 -9.25 -7.61 -18.65
N SER A 167 -9.48 -7.83 -19.95
CA SER A 167 -9.59 -6.75 -20.95
C SER A 167 -10.93 -6.01 -20.91
N VAL A 168 -11.98 -6.65 -20.37
CA VAL A 168 -13.32 -6.06 -20.24
C VAL A 168 -13.60 -5.49 -18.85
N LEU A 169 -12.88 -5.96 -17.82
CA LEU A 169 -13.01 -5.41 -16.47
C LEU A 169 -12.52 -3.95 -16.41
N PRO A 170 -13.05 -3.11 -15.50
CA PRO A 170 -12.66 -1.71 -15.37
C PRO A 170 -11.29 -1.53 -14.67
N ILE A 171 -10.27 -2.20 -15.19
CA ILE A 171 -8.90 -2.21 -14.68
C ILE A 171 -8.00 -1.41 -15.63
N ARG A 172 -7.04 -0.68 -15.07
CA ARG A 172 -5.90 -0.16 -15.81
C ARG A 172 -4.64 -0.93 -15.47
N PHE A 173 -4.23 -1.85 -16.36
CA PHE A 173 -2.91 -2.47 -16.22
C PHE A 173 -1.82 -1.50 -16.64
N THR A 174 -0.83 -1.37 -15.78
CA THR A 174 0.33 -0.49 -16.01
C THR A 174 1.61 -1.28 -16.29
N GLY A 175 1.56 -2.60 -16.20
CA GLY A 175 2.67 -3.50 -16.49
C GLY A 175 2.34 -4.92 -16.07
N VAL A 176 3.03 -5.88 -16.67
CA VAL A 176 2.88 -7.31 -16.37
C VAL A 176 4.26 -7.92 -16.21
N HIS A 177 4.50 -8.64 -15.11
CA HIS A 177 5.73 -9.38 -14.88
C HIS A 177 5.44 -10.88 -14.99
N TYR A 178 5.75 -11.46 -16.15
CA TYR A 178 5.63 -12.88 -16.40
C TYR A 178 6.83 -13.58 -15.77
N CYS A 179 6.61 -14.26 -14.65
CA CYS A 179 7.65 -15.00 -13.95
C CYS A 179 7.52 -16.49 -14.25
N TYR A 180 8.61 -17.13 -14.63
CA TYR A 180 8.61 -18.55 -14.95
C TYR A 180 9.99 -19.18 -14.81
N ASP A 181 10.05 -20.50 -14.70
CA ASP A 181 11.29 -21.31 -14.65
C ASP A 181 11.37 -22.35 -15.79
N ASP A 182 10.35 -22.41 -16.66
CA ASP A 182 10.32 -23.22 -17.89
C ASP A 182 10.20 -22.31 -19.13
N GLU A 183 11.25 -22.24 -19.96
CA GLU A 183 11.31 -21.36 -21.14
C GLU A 183 10.17 -21.64 -22.15
N LYS A 184 9.57 -22.84 -22.13
CA LYS A 184 8.41 -23.18 -22.98
C LYS A 184 7.19 -22.29 -22.69
N LEU A 185 7.08 -21.75 -21.47
CA LEU A 185 5.98 -20.88 -21.06
C LEU A 185 6.03 -19.50 -21.72
N ARG A 186 7.21 -19.08 -22.20
CA ARG A 186 7.37 -17.80 -22.89
C ARG A 186 6.43 -17.66 -24.09
N ALA A 187 6.31 -18.71 -24.90
CA ALA A 187 5.41 -18.72 -26.06
C ALA A 187 3.92 -18.63 -25.66
N VAL A 188 3.53 -19.22 -24.52
CA VAL A 188 2.16 -19.15 -24.00
C VAL A 188 1.81 -17.70 -23.60
N PHE A 189 2.71 -17.01 -22.92
CA PHE A 189 2.49 -15.63 -22.49
C PHE A 189 2.51 -14.62 -23.64
N PHE A 190 3.29 -14.86 -24.70
CA PHE A 190 3.26 -14.01 -25.89
C PHE A 190 1.86 -13.92 -26.52
N VAL A 191 1.13 -15.03 -26.59
CA VAL A 191 -0.25 -15.06 -27.10
C VAL A 191 -1.17 -14.20 -26.24
N ALA A 192 -1.04 -14.32 -24.92
CA ALA A 192 -1.84 -13.56 -23.96
C ALA A 192 -1.57 -12.05 -24.01
N MET A 193 -0.38 -11.63 -24.48
CA MET A 193 -0.06 -10.21 -24.55
C MET A 193 -0.86 -9.44 -25.59
N VAL A 194 -1.41 -10.11 -26.62
CA VAL A 194 -2.08 -9.46 -27.76
C VAL A 194 -3.28 -8.62 -27.34
N VAL A 195 -4.02 -9.05 -26.32
CA VAL A 195 -5.24 -8.36 -25.85
C VAL A 195 -4.96 -7.13 -24.97
N PHE A 196 -3.76 -7.00 -24.41
CA PHE A 196 -3.44 -5.85 -23.56
C PHE A 196 -3.24 -4.60 -24.39
N GLU A 197 -3.60 -3.44 -23.85
CA GLU A 197 -3.34 -2.15 -24.48
C GLU A 197 -1.83 -1.92 -24.71
N LYS A 198 -1.50 -1.12 -25.73
CA LYS A 198 -0.11 -0.83 -26.13
C LYS A 198 0.77 -0.43 -24.95
N ALA A 199 0.26 0.43 -24.06
CA ALA A 199 1.00 0.93 -22.91
C ALA A 199 1.33 -0.19 -21.89
N ALA A 200 0.40 -1.12 -21.64
CA ALA A 200 0.66 -2.28 -20.79
C ALA A 200 1.66 -3.24 -21.44
N ARG A 201 1.50 -3.55 -22.74
CA ARG A 201 2.40 -4.45 -23.49
C ARG A 201 3.86 -4.00 -23.47
N ILE A 202 4.12 -2.71 -23.69
CA ILE A 202 5.49 -2.14 -23.69
C ILE A 202 6.14 -2.25 -22.30
N ARG A 203 5.33 -2.24 -21.23
CA ARG A 203 5.78 -2.35 -19.84
C ARG A 203 5.75 -3.78 -19.32
N SER A 204 5.39 -4.76 -20.15
CA SER A 204 5.49 -6.18 -19.81
C SER A 204 6.95 -6.63 -19.79
N ARG A 205 7.30 -7.49 -18.83
CA ARG A 205 8.65 -8.07 -18.67
C ARG A 205 8.53 -9.57 -18.44
N PHE A 206 9.52 -10.30 -18.93
CA PHE A 206 9.63 -11.75 -18.83
C PHE A 206 10.84 -12.05 -17.95
N HIS A 207 10.61 -12.86 -16.91
CA HIS A 207 11.61 -13.18 -15.89
C HIS A 207 11.72 -14.70 -15.82
N LEU A 208 12.78 -15.24 -16.45
CA LEU A 208 13.14 -16.65 -16.34
C LEU A 208 14.08 -16.82 -15.14
N GLY A 209 13.76 -17.72 -14.21
CA GLY A 209 14.66 -18.08 -13.13
C GLY A 209 13.97 -18.78 -11.95
N THR A 210 14.77 -19.07 -10.94
CA THR A 210 14.33 -19.59 -9.63
C THR A 210 13.52 -18.54 -8.85
N ASP A 211 12.84 -18.97 -7.78
CA ASP A 211 12.12 -18.05 -6.88
C ASP A 211 13.02 -16.89 -6.42
N MET A 212 14.26 -17.20 -6.02
CA MET A 212 15.20 -16.19 -5.55
C MET A 212 15.52 -15.14 -6.63
N GLU A 213 15.88 -15.58 -7.84
CA GLU A 213 16.27 -14.69 -8.95
C GLU A 213 15.09 -13.83 -9.41
N VAL A 214 13.90 -14.44 -9.51
CA VAL A 214 12.67 -13.75 -9.89
C VAL A 214 12.28 -12.72 -8.83
N ILE A 215 12.32 -13.06 -7.54
CA ILE A 215 12.00 -12.12 -6.46
C ILE A 215 12.96 -10.92 -6.49
N TYR A 216 14.28 -11.16 -6.60
CA TYR A 216 15.24 -10.05 -6.71
C TYR A 216 14.97 -9.18 -7.93
N THR A 217 14.63 -9.79 -9.07
CA THR A 217 14.27 -9.05 -10.28
C THR A 217 13.03 -8.19 -10.06
N LEU A 218 11.96 -8.74 -9.49
CA LEU A 218 10.73 -7.98 -9.16
C LEU A 218 11.01 -6.79 -8.24
N MET A 219 11.92 -6.93 -7.27
CA MET A 219 12.33 -5.84 -6.40
C MET A 219 12.96 -4.66 -7.16
N THR A 220 13.69 -4.92 -8.26
CA THR A 220 14.23 -3.85 -9.12
C THR A 220 13.14 -3.03 -9.81
N PHE A 221 11.94 -3.60 -10.01
CA PHE A 221 10.75 -2.91 -10.52
C PHE A 221 9.91 -2.25 -9.41
N GLY A 222 10.41 -2.26 -8.17
CA GLY A 222 9.75 -1.63 -7.03
C GLY A 222 8.67 -2.48 -6.37
N ILE A 223 8.63 -3.80 -6.64
CA ILE A 223 7.71 -4.74 -6.00
C ILE A 223 8.38 -5.27 -4.72
N PRO A 224 7.87 -4.95 -3.52
CA PRO A 224 8.50 -5.36 -2.26
C PRO A 224 8.34 -6.87 -2.01
N ASN A 225 9.43 -7.55 -1.62
CA ASN A 225 9.41 -8.99 -1.35
C ASN A 225 8.49 -9.39 -0.16
N GLU A 226 8.25 -8.49 0.80
CA GLU A 226 7.36 -8.80 1.93
C GLU A 226 5.89 -8.73 1.53
N ALA A 227 5.55 -8.21 0.35
CA ALA A 227 4.21 -8.31 -0.20
C ALA A 227 3.97 -9.66 -0.89
N LEU A 228 5.03 -10.31 -1.38
CA LEU A 228 4.90 -11.53 -2.17
C LEU A 228 4.48 -12.71 -1.29
N PRO A 229 3.51 -13.53 -1.72
CA PRO A 229 3.03 -14.71 -0.99
C PRO A 229 3.99 -15.91 -1.11
N VAL A 230 5.23 -15.68 -1.52
CA VAL A 230 6.27 -16.69 -1.71
C VAL A 230 7.60 -16.15 -1.16
N SER A 231 8.36 -16.98 -0.47
CA SER A 231 9.68 -16.66 0.06
C SER A 231 10.77 -16.92 -0.99
N PHE A 232 12.00 -16.50 -0.69
CA PHE A 232 13.17 -16.82 -1.53
C PHE A 232 13.44 -18.33 -1.67
N SER A 233 12.89 -19.15 -0.77
CA SER A 233 12.99 -20.62 -0.81
C SER A 233 11.78 -21.30 -1.47
N GLY A 234 10.84 -20.53 -2.05
CA GLY A 234 9.61 -21.05 -2.64
C GLY A 234 8.51 -21.38 -1.63
N SER A 235 8.71 -21.08 -0.34
CA SER A 235 7.71 -21.35 0.70
C SER A 235 6.57 -20.34 0.64
N LEU A 236 5.33 -20.83 0.70
CA LEU A 236 4.13 -20.01 0.53
C LEU A 236 3.67 -19.33 1.83
N ARG A 237 3.07 -18.16 1.68
CA ARG A 237 2.51 -17.31 2.76
C ARG A 237 1.16 -16.76 2.30
N LEU A 238 0.06 -17.33 2.80
CA LEU A 238 -1.30 -17.02 2.33
C LEU A 238 -2.14 -16.25 3.35
N GLU A 239 -1.56 -15.87 4.49
CA GLU A 239 -2.27 -15.19 5.59
C GLU A 239 -2.94 -13.90 5.09
N ASN A 240 -2.21 -13.12 4.28
CA ASN A 240 -2.72 -11.89 3.68
C ASN A 240 -3.90 -12.12 2.73
N HIS A 241 -3.91 -13.25 2.03
CA HIS A 241 -4.99 -13.62 1.11
C HIS A 241 -6.23 -14.09 1.88
N HIS A 242 -6.05 -14.90 2.92
CA HIS A 242 -7.16 -15.29 3.79
C HIS A 242 -7.78 -14.10 4.51
N ASP A 243 -6.96 -13.14 4.96
CA ASP A 243 -7.46 -11.88 5.51
C ASP A 243 -8.16 -11.01 4.44
N PHE A 244 -7.75 -11.07 3.18
CA PHE A 244 -8.46 -10.42 2.07
C PHE A 244 -9.85 -11.04 1.84
N ILE A 245 -9.97 -12.36 1.84
CA ILE A 245 -11.26 -13.05 1.71
C ILE A 245 -12.18 -12.74 2.90
N ARG A 246 -11.64 -12.74 4.13
CA ARG A 246 -12.43 -12.41 5.32
C ARG A 246 -13.05 -11.00 5.20
N ARG A 247 -12.27 -10.03 4.72
CA ARG A 247 -12.76 -8.67 4.45
C ARG A 247 -13.81 -8.63 3.35
N MET A 248 -13.66 -9.42 2.30
CA MET A 248 -14.65 -9.53 1.22
C MET A 248 -15.99 -10.04 1.75
N ARG A 249 -15.99 -11.14 2.51
CA ARG A 249 -17.20 -11.69 3.14
C ARG A 249 -17.87 -10.68 4.07
N LYS A 250 -17.10 -9.99 4.91
CA LYS A 250 -17.64 -9.00 5.84
C LYS A 250 -18.27 -7.80 5.13
N GLU A 251 -17.65 -7.29 4.08
CA GLU A 251 -18.22 -6.21 3.26
C GLU A 251 -19.55 -6.65 2.61
N ASP A 252 -19.62 -7.89 2.11
CA ASP A 252 -20.86 -8.42 1.54
C ASP A 252 -21.98 -8.45 2.59
N ASP A 253 -21.68 -8.89 3.82
CA ASP A 253 -22.64 -8.91 4.92
C ASP A 253 -23.09 -7.49 5.34
N GLU A 254 -22.16 -6.55 5.45
CA GLU A 254 -22.47 -5.15 5.75
C GLU A 254 -23.29 -4.48 4.64
N SER A 255 -23.04 -4.84 3.37
CA SER A 255 -23.81 -4.34 2.22
C SER A 255 -25.27 -4.80 2.27
N LYS A 256 -25.53 -6.05 2.68
CA LYS A 256 -26.89 -6.59 2.85
C LYS A 256 -27.67 -5.80 3.89
N ILE A 257 -27.02 -5.47 5.02
CA ILE A 257 -27.64 -4.72 6.13
C ILE A 257 -27.84 -3.25 5.76
N SER A 258 -26.91 -2.65 5.01
CA SER A 258 -26.99 -1.23 4.65
C SER A 258 -28.13 -0.94 3.66
N SER A 259 -28.39 -1.86 2.72
CA SER A 259 -29.52 -1.77 1.79
C SER A 259 -30.89 -1.77 2.48
N SER A 260 -31.02 -2.30 3.70
CA SER A 260 -32.29 -2.28 4.45
C SER A 260 -32.49 -1.01 5.29
N ASN A 261 -31.40 -0.32 5.67
CA ASN A 261 -31.44 0.73 6.69
C ASN A 261 -31.08 2.14 6.17
N GLY A 262 -30.84 2.32 4.87
CA GLY A 262 -30.49 3.62 4.28
C GLY A 262 -29.16 4.22 4.79
N ASN A 263 -28.26 3.38 5.30
CA ASN A 263 -27.04 3.81 5.97
C ASN A 263 -25.92 4.22 5.00
N VAL A 264 -25.05 5.11 5.46
CA VAL A 264 -23.89 5.62 4.70
C VAL A 264 -22.92 4.49 4.36
N VAL A 265 -22.66 4.28 3.07
CA VAL A 265 -21.64 3.33 2.58
C VAL A 265 -20.26 3.74 3.10
N VAL A 266 -19.69 2.90 3.96
CA VAL A 266 -18.35 3.10 4.53
C VAL A 266 -17.30 2.84 3.44
N ARG A 267 -16.50 3.87 3.12
CA ARG A 267 -15.43 3.72 2.10
C ARG A 267 -14.21 3.02 2.69
N ARG A 268 -14.08 1.73 2.40
CA ARG A 268 -12.94 0.91 2.82
C ARG A 268 -11.73 1.07 1.89
N ILE A 269 -10.55 1.05 2.48
CA ILE A 269 -9.28 1.07 1.76
C ILE A 269 -8.74 -0.36 1.74
N ILE A 270 -8.62 -0.90 0.52
CA ILE A 270 -8.23 -2.30 0.33
C ILE A 270 -6.72 -2.46 0.53
N VAL A 271 -5.93 -1.57 -0.06
CA VAL A 271 -4.46 -1.54 0.05
C VAL A 271 -3.98 -0.14 0.39
N PRO A 272 -3.46 0.11 1.61
CA PRO A 272 -2.95 1.41 1.99
C PRO A 272 -1.85 1.93 1.05
N SER A 273 -1.81 3.25 0.90
CA SER A 273 -0.76 4.00 0.20
C SER A 273 0.48 4.12 1.09
N GLN A 274 1.66 4.24 0.49
CA GLN A 274 2.91 4.51 1.21
C GLN A 274 2.91 5.82 2.00
N PHE A 275 1.96 6.73 1.72
CA PHE A 275 1.79 8.00 2.43
C PHE A 275 0.82 7.91 3.61
N ASP A 276 0.04 6.82 3.73
CA ASP A 276 -0.94 6.65 4.78
C ASP A 276 -0.27 6.38 6.15
N VAL A 277 -0.79 6.99 7.21
CA VAL A 277 -0.38 6.76 8.59
C VAL A 277 -1.26 5.67 9.17
N LEU A 278 -0.67 4.49 9.39
CA LEU A 278 -1.39 3.34 9.91
C LEU A 278 -1.40 3.37 11.44
N LEU A 279 -2.60 3.44 12.02
CA LEU A 279 -2.82 3.36 13.45
C LEU A 279 -2.79 1.90 13.90
N GLY A 280 -2.10 1.65 15.02
CA GLY A 280 -2.01 0.34 15.64
C GLY A 280 -0.81 0.26 16.58
N ARG A 281 -0.50 -0.96 17.01
CA ARG A 281 0.67 -1.26 17.87
C ARG A 281 1.62 -2.18 17.12
N GLY A 282 2.90 -2.14 17.48
CA GLY A 282 3.92 -3.07 16.98
C GLY A 282 4.93 -2.47 16.00
N LYS A 283 6.08 -3.15 15.90
CA LYS A 283 7.23 -2.74 15.07
C LYS A 283 6.92 -2.66 13.56
N PRO A 284 6.13 -3.56 12.94
CA PRO A 284 5.85 -3.49 11.50
C PRO A 284 5.20 -2.17 11.08
N LEU A 285 4.22 -1.68 11.84
CA LEU A 285 3.54 -0.41 11.55
C LEU A 285 4.45 0.81 11.78
N GLN A 286 5.35 0.76 12.76
CA GLN A 286 6.33 1.83 12.99
C GLN A 286 7.30 1.99 11.81
N LYS A 287 7.65 0.88 11.14
CA LYS A 287 8.51 0.86 9.95
C LYS A 287 7.75 1.14 8.64
N TYR A 288 6.44 1.36 8.71
CA TYR A 288 5.66 1.71 7.53
C TYR A 288 6.06 3.10 7.02
N SER A 289 6.23 3.26 5.71
CA SER A 289 6.75 4.50 5.11
C SER A 289 5.99 5.75 5.55
N GLY A 290 4.65 5.68 5.59
CA GLY A 290 3.82 6.82 6.01
C GLY A 290 3.97 7.14 7.50
N ASN A 291 4.17 6.13 8.36
CA ASN A 291 4.45 6.31 9.78
C ASN A 291 5.83 6.91 10.03
N ILE A 292 6.84 6.50 9.26
CA ILE A 292 8.19 7.10 9.32
C ILE A 292 8.12 8.59 8.94
N ASN A 293 7.49 8.92 7.82
CA ASN A 293 7.31 10.31 7.39
C ASN A 293 6.47 11.12 8.40
N TYR A 294 5.43 10.52 8.99
CA TYR A 294 4.65 11.14 10.05
C TYR A 294 5.49 11.52 11.28
N HIS A 295 6.36 10.61 11.74
CA HIS A 295 7.25 10.90 12.86
C HIS A 295 8.32 11.93 12.50
N TYR A 296 8.84 11.92 11.28
CA TYR A 296 9.75 12.96 10.78
C TYR A 296 9.08 14.34 10.78
N VAL A 297 7.85 14.44 10.29
CA VAL A 297 7.08 15.69 10.33
C VAL A 297 6.89 16.14 11.77
N ILE A 298 6.47 15.27 12.68
CA ILE A 298 6.31 15.63 14.10
C ILE A 298 7.61 16.15 14.72
N GLY A 299 8.74 15.51 14.43
CA GLY A 299 10.05 15.95 14.93
C GLY A 299 10.38 17.38 14.53
N GLY A 300 10.02 17.80 13.32
CA GLY A 300 10.22 19.17 12.84
C GLY A 300 9.33 20.23 13.52
N TYR A 301 8.29 19.84 14.25
CA TYR A 301 7.42 20.75 15.03
C TYR A 301 7.62 20.60 16.54
N HIS A 302 8.59 19.78 16.99
CA HIS A 302 8.73 19.41 18.40
C HIS A 302 8.90 20.61 19.33
N ASP A 303 9.89 21.46 19.07
CA ASP A 303 10.24 22.56 19.99
C ASP A 303 9.12 23.61 20.04
N HIS A 304 8.59 23.97 18.86
CA HIS A 304 7.45 24.88 18.75
C HIS A 304 6.21 24.30 19.46
N TYR A 305 5.98 22.99 19.39
CA TYR A 305 4.88 22.35 20.12
C TYR A 305 5.12 22.36 21.63
N GLU A 306 6.35 22.23 22.13
CA GLU A 306 6.59 22.23 23.58
C GLU A 306 6.40 23.62 24.20
N GLU A 307 6.86 24.66 23.51
CA GLU A 307 6.76 26.08 23.91
C GLU A 307 5.34 26.65 23.77
N ALA A 308 4.52 26.07 22.87
CA ALA A 308 3.17 26.54 22.58
C ALA A 308 2.19 26.45 23.77
N SER A 309 1.26 27.40 23.80
CA SER A 309 0.07 27.37 24.66
C SER A 309 -0.88 26.21 24.28
N LYS A 310 -1.92 25.99 25.11
CA LYS A 310 -2.89 24.92 24.87
C LYS A 310 -3.65 25.08 23.54
N GLN A 311 -3.99 26.32 23.19
CA GLN A 311 -4.67 26.62 21.94
C GLN A 311 -3.74 26.40 20.74
N GLU A 312 -2.53 26.95 20.79
CA GLU A 312 -1.52 26.79 19.73
C GLU A 312 -1.14 25.32 19.51
N LYS A 313 -1.04 24.50 20.57
CA LYS A 313 -0.85 23.04 20.45
C LYS A 313 -1.95 22.37 19.63
N THR A 314 -3.19 22.82 19.79
CA THR A 314 -4.33 22.30 19.05
C THR A 314 -4.23 22.67 17.57
N GLU A 315 -3.85 23.91 17.27
CA GLU A 315 -3.67 24.42 15.91
C GLU A 315 -2.46 23.77 15.20
N LEU A 316 -1.34 23.59 15.91
CA LEU A 316 -0.17 22.87 15.42
C LEU A 316 -0.48 21.41 15.10
N ALA A 317 -1.23 20.73 15.97
CA ALA A 317 -1.64 19.35 15.73
C ALA A 317 -2.51 19.24 14.46
N MET A 318 -3.43 20.19 14.25
CA MET A 318 -4.26 20.24 13.04
C MET A 318 -3.44 20.59 11.78
N THR A 319 -2.44 21.47 11.92
CA THR A 319 -1.50 21.79 10.85
C THR A 319 -0.74 20.56 10.37
N ILE A 320 -0.31 19.69 11.31
CA ILE A 320 0.35 18.42 10.97
C ILE A 320 -0.61 17.48 10.24
N VAL A 321 -1.87 17.34 10.69
CA VAL A 321 -2.89 16.54 10.00
C VAL A 321 -3.07 17.02 8.55
N ASN A 322 -3.27 18.33 8.36
CA ASN A 322 -3.43 18.95 7.05
C ASN A 322 -2.18 18.74 6.17
N LYS A 323 -0.98 18.80 6.76
CA LYS A 323 0.28 18.53 6.04
C LYS A 323 0.36 17.10 5.53
N ILE A 324 -0.08 16.11 6.33
CA ILE A 324 -0.16 14.71 5.90
C ILE A 324 -1.18 14.56 4.76
N HIS A 325 -2.37 15.15 4.89
CA HIS A 325 -3.43 15.11 3.88
C HIS A 325 -3.00 15.77 2.55
N SER A 326 -2.30 16.91 2.62
CA SER A 326 -1.81 17.63 1.43
C SER A 326 -0.82 16.81 0.59
N ARG A 327 -0.14 15.82 1.20
CA ARG A 327 0.78 14.88 0.53
C ARG A 327 0.08 13.61 0.06
N GLY A 328 -1.25 13.54 0.17
CA GLY A 328 -2.05 12.37 -0.18
C GLY A 328 -2.00 11.23 0.83
N GLY A 329 -1.52 11.48 2.05
CA GLY A 329 -1.58 10.53 3.16
C GLY A 329 -2.88 10.67 3.94
N ARG A 330 -3.40 9.58 4.48
CA ARG A 330 -4.57 9.55 5.38
C ARG A 330 -4.20 8.90 6.70
N PHE A 331 -4.99 9.16 7.74
CA PHE A 331 -4.85 8.43 9.01
C PHE A 331 -5.79 7.23 9.00
N LEU A 332 -5.24 6.02 8.99
CA LEU A 332 -6.02 4.81 8.80
C LEU A 332 -6.04 3.95 10.06
N LYS A 333 -7.22 3.47 10.44
CA LYS A 333 -7.41 2.48 11.50
C LYS A 333 -7.96 1.20 10.89
N GLN A 334 -7.41 0.06 11.32
CA GLN A 334 -7.90 -1.24 10.89
C GLN A 334 -9.08 -1.68 11.78
N ASP A 335 -10.12 -2.20 11.14
CA ASP A 335 -11.19 -3.00 11.74
C ASP A 335 -11.25 -4.38 11.03
N ASP A 336 -12.24 -5.22 11.34
CA ASP A 336 -12.31 -6.55 10.69
C ASP A 336 -12.70 -6.48 9.19
N GLY A 337 -13.21 -5.34 8.71
CA GLY A 337 -13.59 -5.13 7.30
C GLY A 337 -12.46 -4.51 6.46
N GLY A 338 -11.45 -3.93 7.10
CA GLY A 338 -10.26 -3.42 6.44
C GLY A 338 -9.76 -2.11 7.04
N TRP A 339 -9.16 -1.27 6.19
CA TRP A 339 -8.66 0.03 6.61
C TRP A 339 -9.71 1.11 6.40
N LEU A 340 -9.95 1.89 7.45
CA LEU A 340 -10.85 3.04 7.44
C LEU A 340 -10.08 4.32 7.76
N GLU A 341 -10.38 5.36 7.01
CA GLU A 341 -9.90 6.70 7.34
C GLU A 341 -10.61 7.22 8.58
N ILE A 342 -9.84 7.69 9.56
CA ILE A 342 -10.41 8.27 10.77
C ILE A 342 -10.73 9.76 10.57
N PRO A 343 -11.72 10.32 11.29
CA PRO A 343 -12.01 11.75 11.25
C PRO A 343 -10.82 12.61 11.70
N ASN A 344 -10.75 13.85 11.19
CA ASN A 344 -9.68 14.80 11.51
C ASN A 344 -9.49 15.01 13.02
N GLU A 345 -10.56 14.98 13.80
CA GLU A 345 -10.49 15.11 15.26
C GLU A 345 -9.70 13.97 15.92
N ALA A 346 -9.94 12.73 15.47
CA ALA A 346 -9.22 11.56 15.93
C ALA A 346 -7.76 11.58 15.45
N ALA A 347 -7.51 12.05 14.22
CA ALA A 347 -6.16 12.24 13.68
C ALA A 347 -5.37 13.30 14.47
N ARG A 348 -6.00 14.43 14.81
CA ARG A 348 -5.42 15.47 15.66
C ARG A 348 -5.07 14.94 17.05
N SER A 349 -5.99 14.17 17.65
CA SER A 349 -5.75 13.52 18.93
C SER A 349 -4.54 12.56 18.86
N LYS A 350 -4.42 11.79 17.77
CA LYS A 350 -3.25 10.93 17.50
C LYS A 350 -1.94 11.73 17.44
N VAL A 351 -1.94 12.91 16.84
CA VAL A 351 -0.77 13.83 16.84
C VAL A 351 -0.40 14.26 18.25
N SER A 352 -1.36 14.77 19.03
CA SER A 352 -1.12 15.20 20.42
C SER A 352 -0.61 14.06 21.31
N HIS A 353 -1.18 12.86 21.16
CA HIS A 353 -0.68 11.66 21.85
C HIS A 353 0.76 11.31 21.46
N THR A 354 1.14 11.57 20.21
CA THR A 354 2.49 11.26 19.73
C THR A 354 3.52 12.18 20.36
N PHE A 355 3.26 13.50 20.45
CA PHE A 355 4.12 14.42 21.21
C PHE A 355 4.26 14.00 22.68
N ARG A 356 3.14 13.63 23.32
CA ARG A 356 3.18 13.11 24.71
C ARG A 356 4.07 11.87 24.84
N ASN A 357 3.99 10.95 23.87
CA ASN A 357 4.79 9.73 23.89
C ASN A 357 6.28 10.01 23.64
N HIS A 358 6.61 10.95 22.75
CA HIS A 358 7.99 11.41 22.54
C HIS A 358 8.57 12.00 23.84
N ARG A 359 7.79 12.81 24.56
CA ARG A 359 8.19 13.36 25.86
C ARG A 359 8.45 12.29 26.92
N ILE A 360 7.57 11.28 26.99
CA ILE A 360 7.76 10.14 27.91
C ILE A 360 9.03 9.39 27.55
N ALA A 361 9.24 9.08 26.26
CA ALA A 361 10.41 8.36 25.80
C ALA A 361 11.73 9.13 26.10
N ALA A 362 11.77 10.44 25.87
CA ALA A 362 12.93 11.28 26.18
C ALA A 362 13.26 11.26 27.68
N ARG A 363 12.25 11.41 28.55
CA ARG A 363 12.43 11.32 30.01
C ARG A 363 12.94 9.96 30.45
N THR A 364 12.44 8.88 29.85
CA THR A 364 12.91 7.52 30.13
C THR A 364 14.34 7.30 29.67
N ALA A 365 14.74 7.85 28.53
CA ALA A 365 16.12 7.77 28.03
C ALA A 365 17.10 8.46 28.99
N ILE A 366 16.80 9.69 29.42
CA ILE A 366 17.63 10.43 30.39
C ILE A 366 17.78 9.65 31.71
N LYS A 367 16.69 9.08 32.23
CA LYS A 367 16.74 8.25 33.44
C LYS A 367 17.62 7.02 33.27
N LYS A 368 17.57 6.38 32.10
CA LYS A 368 18.36 5.19 31.80
C LYS A 368 19.85 5.53 31.66
N GLU A 369 20.18 6.65 31.03
CA GLU A 369 21.55 7.16 30.93
C GLU A 369 22.11 7.53 32.30
N ALA A 370 21.33 8.22 33.14
CA ALA A 370 21.73 8.54 34.51
C ALA A 370 21.97 7.27 35.36
N ALA A 371 21.10 6.27 35.24
CA ALA A 371 21.28 4.99 35.92
C ALA A 371 22.52 4.23 35.43
N ALA A 372 22.76 4.19 34.12
CA ALA A 372 23.95 3.55 33.55
C ALA A 372 25.25 4.26 33.98
N TYR A 373 25.23 5.60 34.07
CA TYR A 373 26.34 6.39 34.58
C TYR A 373 26.60 6.10 36.06
N ALA A 374 25.56 6.08 36.90
CA ALA A 374 25.69 5.73 38.31
C ALA A 374 26.26 4.30 38.51
N ASP A 375 25.77 3.32 37.75
CA ASP A 375 26.30 1.95 37.75
C ASP A 375 27.78 1.89 37.33
N SER A 376 28.21 2.75 36.40
CA SER A 376 29.61 2.81 35.97
C SER A 376 30.53 3.34 37.07
N ILE A 377 30.08 4.34 37.85
CA ILE A 377 30.82 4.87 39.01
C ILE A 377 30.95 3.81 40.11
N ILE A 378 29.92 2.99 40.30
CA ILE A 378 29.95 1.91 41.30
C ILE A 378 30.91 0.79 40.89
N LYS A 379 30.97 0.45 39.60
CA LYS A 379 31.81 -0.65 39.09
C LYS A 379 33.28 -0.28 38.96
N ASP A 380 33.58 0.95 38.53
CA ASP A 380 34.93 1.48 38.40
C ASP A 380 35.01 2.85 39.10
N PRO A 381 35.15 2.89 40.44
CA PRO A 381 35.22 4.15 41.16
C PRO A 381 36.45 4.95 40.72
N PRO A 382 36.30 6.27 40.43
CA PRO A 382 37.42 7.10 40.03
C PRO A 382 38.50 7.11 41.13
N SER A 383 39.75 6.87 40.74
CA SER A 383 40.89 6.82 41.65
C SER A 383 41.15 8.20 42.28
N ILE A 384 40.67 8.41 43.51
CA ILE A 384 41.02 9.60 44.30
C ILE A 384 42.37 9.34 44.98
N LEU A 385 43.47 9.60 44.26
CA LEU A 385 44.78 9.80 44.87
C LEU A 385 45.59 10.84 44.09
N GLY A 386 45.89 11.96 44.74
CA GLY A 386 47.08 12.77 44.46
C GLY A 386 46.86 14.26 44.24
N GLY A 387 46.82 15.04 45.33
CA GLY A 387 46.98 16.49 45.24
C GLY A 387 46.32 17.25 46.38
N GLY A 388 46.94 17.24 47.56
CA GLY A 388 46.55 18.14 48.63
C GLY A 388 46.72 19.60 48.18
N VAL A 389 45.64 20.37 48.21
CA VAL A 389 45.70 21.83 48.16
C VAL A 389 45.46 22.31 49.59
N PRO A 390 46.35 23.12 50.19
CA PRO A 390 46.18 23.58 51.56
C PRO A 390 44.94 24.46 51.70
N PHE A 391 44.21 24.24 52.77
CA PHE A 391 43.11 25.08 53.23
C PHE A 391 43.62 26.51 53.49
N THR A 392 43.21 27.48 52.67
CA THR A 392 43.25 28.91 53.03
C THR A 392 41.83 29.36 53.33
N PRO A 393 41.50 29.77 54.58
CA PRO A 393 40.18 30.27 54.90
C PRO A 393 40.05 31.73 54.46
N ILE A 394 39.02 32.05 53.68
CA ILE A 394 38.57 33.42 53.42
C ILE A 394 37.15 33.56 53.99
N PRO A 395 36.81 34.70 54.62
CA PRO A 395 35.79 34.78 55.66
C PRO A 395 34.37 34.91 55.13
N ALA A 396 33.42 34.50 55.96
CA ALA A 396 32.00 34.69 55.77
C ALA A 396 31.64 36.18 55.70
N GLN A 397 30.93 36.59 54.64
CA GLN A 397 30.05 37.75 54.69
C GLN A 397 28.72 37.48 54.01
N CYS A 398 27.69 37.97 54.68
CA CYS A 398 26.27 37.81 54.44
C CYS A 398 25.75 38.49 53.16
N SER A 399 24.63 37.94 52.68
CA SER A 399 23.45 38.59 52.07
C SER A 399 23.59 39.99 51.45
N SER A 400 23.10 40.15 50.21
CA SER A 400 21.89 40.94 49.91
C SER A 400 21.61 40.99 48.40
N ASN A 401 20.33 41.17 48.07
CA ASN A 401 19.78 41.50 46.76
C ASN A 401 20.50 42.71 46.13
N ASP A 402 20.61 42.77 44.80
CA ASP A 402 19.86 43.78 44.04
C ASP A 402 19.90 43.60 42.52
N SER A 403 18.99 44.35 41.92
CA SER A 403 18.45 44.40 40.56
C SER A 403 19.29 45.13 39.50
N SER A 404 18.85 44.95 38.23
CA SER A 404 18.86 45.92 37.10
C SER A 404 19.90 45.78 35.96
N SER A 405 19.34 45.61 34.75
CA SER A 405 19.55 46.36 33.49
C SER A 405 20.92 46.41 32.80
N ASN A 406 21.03 45.86 31.58
CA ASN A 406 21.04 46.64 30.32
C ASN A 406 21.38 45.79 29.07
N ASP A 407 20.49 45.92 28.09
CA ASP A 407 20.70 46.09 26.64
C ASP A 407 22.06 45.82 25.96
N SER A 408 21.95 45.04 24.86
CA SER A 408 22.28 45.41 23.47
C SER A 408 23.33 44.61 22.69
N ILE A 409 23.02 44.48 21.38
CA ILE A 409 23.90 44.34 20.20
C ILE A 409 24.17 42.92 19.66
N ILE A 410 23.29 42.56 18.71
CA ILE A 410 23.51 41.97 17.38
C ILE A 410 24.97 41.72 16.96
N HIS A 411 25.32 40.47 16.66
CA HIS A 411 26.13 40.14 15.48
C HIS A 411 26.01 38.67 15.07
N ARG A 412 25.51 38.41 13.85
CA ARG A 412 25.90 37.23 13.05
C ARG A 412 27.29 37.49 12.46
N PRO A 413 28.02 36.43 12.11
CA PRO A 413 28.26 36.22 10.67
C PRO A 413 28.28 34.76 10.20
N ASP A 414 27.94 34.61 8.92
CA ASP A 414 28.18 33.45 8.06
C ASP A 414 29.69 33.21 7.78
N LYS A 415 30.05 31.96 7.47
CA LYS A 415 31.13 31.52 6.53
C LYS A 415 31.15 29.97 6.52
N ILE A 416 30.82 29.29 5.43
CA ILE A 416 31.64 29.01 4.23
C ILE A 416 33.08 28.60 4.57
N PHE A 417 33.40 27.32 4.39
CA PHE A 417 34.77 26.86 4.15
C PHE A 417 34.82 25.80 3.05
N SER A 418 35.39 26.21 1.93
CA SER A 418 36.02 25.38 0.91
C SER A 418 37.50 25.20 1.25
N GLY A 419 38.09 24.06 0.88
CA GLY A 419 39.50 24.03 0.44
C GLY A 419 40.43 23.04 1.13
N ASN A 420 40.57 21.87 0.47
CA ASN A 420 41.80 21.14 0.15
C ASN A 420 43.13 21.47 0.85
N ASN A 421 43.82 20.42 1.30
CA ASN A 421 45.09 19.87 0.76
C ASN A 421 45.61 18.83 1.77
N SER A 422 46.44 17.81 1.50
CA SER A 422 46.98 17.12 0.32
C SER A 422 47.97 16.08 0.90
N ASN A 423 48.39 15.08 0.09
CA ASN A 423 49.52 14.14 0.27
C ASN A 423 49.26 12.90 1.16
N ALA A 424 49.70 11.67 0.81
CA ALA A 424 50.51 11.17 -0.29
C ALA A 424 50.38 9.63 -0.43
N VAL A 425 50.49 9.16 -1.68
CA VAL A 425 51.25 8.01 -2.22
C VAL A 425 51.18 6.62 -1.53
N GLY A 426 50.77 5.62 -2.31
CA GLY A 426 51.07 4.20 -2.04
C GLY A 426 50.58 3.23 -3.12
N LYS A 427 51.35 3.02 -4.19
CA LYS A 427 51.19 1.90 -5.14
C LYS A 427 51.39 0.56 -4.44
N LYS A 428 50.54 -0.44 -4.69
CA LYS A 428 50.97 -1.87 -4.76
C LYS A 428 49.99 -2.73 -5.58
N ARG A 429 50.54 -3.34 -6.65
CA ARG A 429 50.01 -4.49 -7.39
C ARG A 429 50.19 -5.78 -6.58
N ARG A 430 49.25 -6.73 -6.68
CA ARG A 430 49.46 -8.20 -6.80
C ARG A 430 48.09 -8.89 -7.04
N LYS A 431 47.80 -9.33 -8.27
CA LYS A 431 47.69 -10.75 -8.70
C LYS A 431 47.44 -11.78 -7.58
N VAL A 432 46.34 -12.52 -7.70
CA VAL A 432 46.29 -13.99 -7.53
C VAL A 432 45.20 -14.55 -8.48
N ASN A 433 45.61 -15.43 -9.40
CA ASN A 433 44.77 -16.49 -9.97
C ASN A 433 45.04 -17.74 -9.12
N VAL A 434 44.02 -18.52 -8.76
CA VAL A 434 43.75 -19.90 -9.18
C VAL A 434 42.25 -20.12 -9.05
#